data_AF-A0A9P0NP15-F1
#
_entry.id   AF-A0A9P0NP15-F1
#
_cell.length_a   1.000
_cell.length_b   1.000
_cell.length_c   1.000
_cell.angle_alpha   90.00
_cell.angle_beta   90.00
_cell.angle_gamma   90.00
#
_symmetry.space_group_name_H-M   'P 1'
#
loop_
_entity.id
_entity.type
_entity.pdbx_description
1 polymer ?
#
loop_
_entity_poly.entity_id
_entity_poly.type
_entity_poly.pdbx_seq_one_letter_code
_entity_poly.pdbx_strand_id
1 'polypeptide(L)'
;MIENYGNEHNVRTFVSLSSPQGGQYGAECFTKMFPALTARTAYELFYTRLGQRALSVANYWYDPRHRDLYLKYSAYLAVIDNVKQQNSSDFNLKQNTNNDNDLRTMMVNTSTAETSDITNVAETYDDSSQMIEARVTRAIAAVCAATAEIAKRHNDDNSDANSVQLSSVKVTSVDVDTVMTIDSAYDNDYAEYSINSNPNIKKLGLTRLQRLVLIGGPDDGVISPWQSSQFAVLDSSGKLVPMRERRQDDIYSDNDPIGLHQLDTTDRLVEYTVPGVNHHEWHHNEKVLRECIIGWLD
;
A
#
# COMPACT_ATOMS: atom_id res chain seq x y z
N MET A 1 11.74 2.25 -5.03
CA MET A 1 11.26 1.74 -6.34
C MET A 1 12.00 2.49 -7.45
N ILE A 2 12.02 1.99 -8.68
CA ILE A 2 12.90 2.47 -9.76
C ILE A 2 12.65 3.94 -10.14
N GLU A 3 11.41 4.38 -9.99
CA GLU A 3 10.91 5.74 -10.17
C GLU A 3 11.70 6.74 -9.31
N ASN A 4 12.17 6.35 -8.12
CA ASN A 4 12.91 7.27 -7.24
C ASN A 4 14.37 7.49 -7.67
N TYR A 5 14.88 6.77 -8.67
CA TYR A 5 16.29 6.83 -9.06
C TYR A 5 16.54 7.73 -10.28
N GLY A 6 15.51 8.28 -10.93
CA GLY A 6 15.69 9.15 -12.10
C GLY A 6 16.64 8.52 -13.14
N ASN A 7 17.70 9.23 -13.50
CA ASN A 7 18.67 8.72 -14.48
C ASN A 7 19.78 7.82 -13.90
N GLU A 8 19.74 7.50 -12.61
CA GLU A 8 20.89 6.91 -11.89
C GLU A 8 20.91 5.38 -11.90
N HIS A 9 19.78 4.70 -12.14
CA HIS A 9 19.77 3.24 -12.22
C HIS A 9 20.25 2.74 -13.59
N ASN A 10 20.66 1.48 -13.67
CA ASN A 10 21.05 0.80 -14.93
C ASN A 10 20.15 -0.39 -15.29
N VAL A 11 19.01 -0.53 -14.60
CA VAL A 11 18.01 -1.57 -14.89
C VAL A 11 17.50 -1.41 -16.32
N ARG A 12 17.64 -2.48 -17.12
CA ARG A 12 17.22 -2.53 -18.52
C ARG A 12 15.78 -3.04 -18.66
N THR A 13 15.53 -4.21 -18.08
CA THR A 13 14.22 -4.86 -18.01
C THR A 13 13.81 -4.90 -16.55
N PHE A 14 12.62 -4.42 -16.24
CA PHE A 14 11.98 -4.67 -14.95
C PHE A 14 10.83 -5.67 -15.14
N VAL A 15 10.93 -6.82 -14.49
CA VAL A 15 9.88 -7.84 -14.46
C VAL A 15 9.11 -7.72 -13.16
N SER A 16 7.88 -7.23 -13.24
CA SER A 16 6.92 -7.20 -12.14
C SER A 16 6.12 -8.50 -12.13
N LEU A 17 6.46 -9.39 -11.20
CA LEU A 17 5.86 -10.73 -11.08
C LEU A 17 4.71 -10.70 -10.06
N SER A 18 3.47 -10.65 -10.55
CA SER A 18 2.21 -10.61 -9.79
C SER A 18 2.24 -9.69 -8.56
N SER A 19 2.74 -8.47 -8.75
CA SER A 19 2.83 -7.45 -7.71
C SER A 19 1.61 -6.52 -7.75
N PRO A 20 1.11 -5.96 -6.64
CA PRO A 20 -0.05 -5.06 -6.64
C PRO A 20 0.32 -3.66 -7.16
N GLN A 21 0.66 -3.52 -8.45
CA GLN A 21 1.11 -2.25 -9.05
C GLN A 21 0.02 -1.17 -9.02
N GLY A 22 -1.26 -1.55 -9.17
CA GLY A 22 -2.40 -0.65 -8.97
C GLY A 22 -2.80 -0.46 -7.49
N GLY A 23 -2.14 -1.14 -6.57
CA GLY A 23 -2.53 -1.24 -5.16
C GLY A 23 -3.40 -2.44 -4.83
N GLN A 24 -3.72 -2.62 -3.54
CA GLN A 24 -4.48 -3.75 -3.02
C GLN A 24 -5.81 -3.27 -2.42
N TYR A 25 -6.89 -4.02 -2.68
CA TYR A 25 -8.20 -3.82 -2.05
C TYR A 25 -8.89 -5.16 -1.75
N GLY A 26 -8.61 -5.72 -0.58
CA GLY A 26 -9.15 -7.00 -0.10
C GLY A 26 -8.33 -8.21 -0.56
N ALA A 27 -8.76 -9.42 -0.21
CA ALA A 27 -8.32 -10.74 -0.69
C ALA A 27 -8.86 -11.78 0.30
N GLU A 28 -8.95 -13.05 -0.08
CA GLU A 28 -9.36 -14.10 0.88
C GLU A 28 -8.36 -14.23 2.04
N CYS A 29 -7.07 -13.99 1.78
CA CYS A 29 -6.04 -14.01 2.81
C CYS A 29 -6.02 -12.75 3.70
N PHE A 30 -6.67 -11.65 3.30
CA PHE A 30 -6.66 -10.39 4.07
C PHE A 30 -7.30 -10.58 5.45
N THR A 31 -8.47 -11.23 5.51
CA THR A 31 -9.18 -11.49 6.76
C THR A 31 -8.45 -12.48 7.67
N LYS A 32 -7.54 -13.31 7.12
CA LYS A 32 -6.67 -14.18 7.93
C LYS A 32 -5.60 -13.37 8.66
N MET A 33 -5.06 -12.33 8.02
CA MET A 33 -4.02 -11.47 8.59
C MET A 33 -4.61 -10.38 9.51
N PHE A 34 -5.78 -9.83 9.15
CA PHE A 34 -6.49 -8.81 9.90
C PHE A 34 -7.92 -9.24 10.20
N PRO A 35 -8.14 -10.20 11.12
CA PRO A 35 -9.47 -10.76 11.39
C PRO A 35 -10.48 -9.76 11.93
N ALA A 36 -10.02 -8.64 12.48
CA ALA A 36 -10.87 -7.53 12.93
C ALA A 36 -11.25 -6.55 11.82
N LEU A 37 -10.63 -6.64 10.64
CA LEU A 37 -10.85 -5.71 9.53
C LEU A 37 -11.42 -6.45 8.31
N THR A 38 -12.24 -5.72 7.55
CA THR A 38 -12.63 -6.10 6.20
C THR A 38 -11.99 -5.14 5.20
N ALA A 39 -12.03 -5.46 3.92
CA ALA A 39 -11.58 -4.52 2.88
C ALA A 39 -12.31 -3.15 2.99
N ARG A 40 -13.58 -3.15 3.42
CA ARG A 40 -14.38 -1.93 3.55
C ARG A 40 -14.06 -1.11 4.79
N THR A 41 -13.45 -1.69 5.81
CA THR A 41 -13.13 -1.01 7.09
C THR A 41 -11.63 -0.82 7.30
N ALA A 42 -10.79 -1.39 6.42
CA ALA A 42 -9.33 -1.32 6.54
C ALA A 42 -8.81 0.12 6.54
N TYR A 43 -9.48 1.03 5.81
CA TYR A 43 -9.10 2.44 5.71
C TYR A 43 -9.04 3.15 7.08
N GLU A 44 -9.86 2.72 8.05
CA GLU A 44 -9.93 3.30 9.41
C GLU A 44 -8.60 3.19 10.16
N LEU A 45 -7.83 2.14 9.86
CA LEU A 45 -6.47 1.97 10.38
C LEU A 45 -5.44 2.37 9.32
N PHE A 46 -5.62 1.96 8.07
CA PHE A 46 -4.57 2.09 7.05
C PHE A 46 -4.36 3.53 6.61
N TYR A 47 -5.38 4.38 6.61
CA TYR A 47 -5.25 5.81 6.33
C TYR A 47 -5.10 6.65 7.59
N THR A 48 -4.24 6.15 8.48
CA THR A 48 -3.71 6.87 9.63
C THR A 48 -2.18 6.89 9.57
N ARG A 49 -1.54 7.79 10.33
CA ARG A 49 -0.07 7.84 10.42
C ARG A 49 0.51 6.52 10.91
N LEU A 50 -0.09 5.97 11.96
CA LEU A 50 0.30 4.70 12.54
C LEU A 50 0.19 3.57 11.51
N GLY A 51 -0.94 3.49 10.79
CA GLY A 51 -1.15 2.49 9.75
C GLY A 51 -0.10 2.53 8.66
N GLN A 52 0.13 3.71 8.06
CA GLN A 52 1.12 3.87 6.98
C GLN A 52 2.56 3.55 7.42
N ARG A 53 2.90 3.83 8.69
CA ARG A 53 4.27 3.63 9.19
C ARG A 53 4.51 2.22 9.72
N ALA A 54 3.53 1.62 10.40
CA ALA A 54 3.68 0.32 11.04
C ALA A 54 3.27 -0.87 10.15
N LEU A 55 2.43 -0.65 9.13
CA LEU A 55 1.89 -1.71 8.28
C LEU A 55 2.31 -1.53 6.83
N SER A 56 3.17 -2.43 6.33
CA SER A 56 3.61 -2.40 4.93
C SER A 56 2.45 -2.50 3.93
N VAL A 57 1.41 -3.29 4.24
CA VAL A 57 0.21 -3.40 3.40
C VAL A 57 -0.58 -2.11 3.29
N ALA A 58 -0.55 -1.24 4.32
CA ALA A 58 -1.24 0.04 4.28
C ALA A 58 -0.62 0.99 3.24
N ASN A 59 0.69 0.86 2.99
CA ASN A 59 1.44 1.71 2.05
C ASN A 59 1.00 1.55 0.58
N TYR A 60 0.38 0.43 0.24
CA TYR A 60 -0.18 0.18 -1.10
C TYR A 60 -1.66 -0.19 -1.07
N TRP A 61 -2.36 0.12 0.02
CA TRP A 61 -3.81 -0.04 0.07
C TRP A 61 -4.49 1.03 -0.78
N TYR A 62 -5.26 0.59 -1.76
CA TYR A 62 -6.04 1.46 -2.64
C TYR A 62 -7.52 1.24 -2.36
N ASP A 63 -8.11 2.07 -1.50
CA ASP A 63 -9.56 2.05 -1.25
C ASP A 63 -10.27 2.91 -2.29
N PRO A 64 -11.02 2.31 -3.24
CA PRO A 64 -11.65 3.05 -4.31
C PRO A 64 -12.83 3.91 -3.84
N ARG A 65 -13.36 3.66 -2.62
CA ARG A 65 -14.47 4.43 -2.03
C ARG A 65 -13.98 5.61 -1.18
N HIS A 66 -12.72 5.59 -0.80
CA HIS A 66 -12.10 6.61 0.05
C HIS A 66 -10.86 7.22 -0.64
N ARG A 67 -10.98 7.54 -1.94
CA ARG A 67 -9.86 8.08 -2.74
C ARG A 67 -9.25 9.35 -2.15
N ASP A 68 -10.06 10.20 -1.51
CA ASP A 68 -9.56 11.41 -0.84
C ASP A 68 -8.66 11.07 0.34
N LEU A 69 -9.00 10.04 1.12
CA LEU A 69 -8.17 9.56 2.22
C LEU A 69 -6.91 8.86 1.69
N TYR A 70 -7.02 8.09 0.61
CA TYR A 70 -5.88 7.51 -0.09
C TYR A 70 -4.88 8.61 -0.50
N LEU A 71 -5.34 9.63 -1.22
CA LEU A 71 -4.48 10.75 -1.66
C LEU A 71 -3.93 11.55 -0.48
N LYS A 72 -4.67 11.70 0.61
CA LYS A 72 -4.23 12.43 1.80
C LYS A 72 -3.18 11.66 2.60
N TYR A 73 -3.40 10.37 2.86
CA TYR A 73 -2.62 9.61 3.84
C TYR A 73 -1.59 8.66 3.23
N SER A 74 -1.78 8.16 2.00
CA SER A 74 -0.82 7.24 1.37
C SER A 74 0.58 7.83 1.37
N ALA A 75 1.51 7.17 2.06
CA ALA A 75 2.91 7.58 2.20
C ALA A 75 3.80 6.98 1.10
N TYR A 76 3.32 5.94 0.41
CA TYR A 76 4.07 5.23 -0.62
C TYR A 76 3.37 5.18 -1.97
N LEU A 77 2.25 4.45 -2.15
CA LEU A 77 1.69 4.20 -3.48
C LEU A 77 1.28 5.50 -4.20
N ALA A 78 0.47 6.36 -3.58
CA ALA A 78 0.10 7.65 -4.17
C ALA A 78 1.30 8.56 -4.46
N VAL A 79 2.37 8.41 -3.67
CA VAL A 79 3.62 9.15 -3.87
C VAL A 79 4.36 8.58 -5.08
N ILE A 80 4.62 7.27 -5.14
CA ILE A 80 5.41 6.66 -6.22
C ILE A 80 4.69 6.77 -7.57
N ASP A 81 3.36 6.67 -7.57
CA ASP A 81 2.46 6.92 -8.70
C ASP A 81 2.41 8.40 -9.12
N ASN A 82 3.03 9.28 -8.35
CA ASN A 82 3.08 10.72 -8.58
C ASN A 82 1.70 11.39 -8.72
N VAL A 83 0.66 10.78 -8.13
CA VAL A 83 -0.71 11.32 -8.04
C VAL A 83 -0.92 12.14 -6.76
N LYS A 84 0.06 12.10 -5.85
CA LYS A 84 0.18 12.95 -4.66
C LYS A 84 1.53 13.67 -4.68
N GLN A 85 1.52 15.00 -4.52
CA GLN A 85 2.76 15.74 -4.27
C GLN A 85 3.21 15.51 -2.82
N GLN A 86 4.49 15.22 -2.62
CA GLN A 86 5.05 15.18 -1.27
C GLN A 86 5.21 16.62 -0.77
N ASN A 87 4.47 16.97 0.27
CA ASN A 87 4.71 18.23 0.98
C ASN A 87 5.80 17.98 2.04
N SER A 88 6.74 18.91 2.17
CA SER A 88 7.82 18.87 3.17
C SER A 88 7.30 18.78 4.62
N SER A 89 6.03 19.12 4.86
CA SER A 89 5.33 18.95 6.13
C SER A 89 4.95 17.51 6.45
N ASP A 90 4.83 16.62 5.46
CA ASP A 90 4.50 15.21 5.66
C ASP A 90 5.69 14.46 6.29
N PHE A 91 6.93 14.94 6.07
CA PHE A 91 8.16 14.47 6.71
C PHE A 91 8.54 15.23 8.00
N ASN A 92 8.00 16.43 8.23
CA ASN A 92 8.25 17.24 9.44
C ASN A 92 7.26 16.98 10.59
N LEU A 93 6.64 15.80 10.64
CA LEU A 93 5.97 15.33 11.85
C LEU A 93 6.91 14.73 12.92
N LYS A 94 8.22 14.92 12.73
CA LYS A 94 9.27 14.60 13.70
C LYS A 94 9.27 15.49 14.96
N GLN A 95 8.31 16.39 15.16
CA GLN A 95 8.32 17.33 16.31
C GLN A 95 6.98 17.59 17.00
N ASN A 96 5.91 16.82 16.74
CA ASN A 96 4.66 17.02 17.49
C ASN A 96 4.11 15.69 18.00
N THR A 97 4.70 15.19 19.07
CA THR A 97 4.22 14.06 19.88
C THR A 97 2.92 14.35 20.64
N ASN A 98 2.22 15.47 20.35
CA ASN A 98 1.13 15.97 21.21
C ASN A 98 -0.21 16.23 20.50
N ASN A 99 -0.41 15.87 19.23
CA ASN A 99 -1.66 16.21 18.52
C ASN A 99 -2.28 15.06 17.71
N ASP A 100 -2.30 13.83 18.25
CA ASP A 100 -3.11 12.75 17.68
C ASP A 100 -4.59 12.87 18.10
N ASN A 101 -5.21 13.99 17.71
CA ASN A 101 -6.66 14.15 17.64
C ASN A 101 -7.22 13.77 16.25
N ASP A 102 -6.41 13.26 15.32
CA ASP A 102 -6.83 12.98 13.94
C ASP A 102 -7.87 11.84 13.85
N LEU A 103 -7.83 10.87 14.77
CA LEU A 103 -8.87 9.83 14.87
C LEU A 103 -10.25 10.44 15.23
N ARG A 104 -10.26 11.48 16.09
CA ARG A 104 -11.48 12.21 16.47
C ARG A 104 -11.93 13.22 15.42
N THR A 105 -11.01 13.77 14.65
CA THR A 105 -11.32 14.81 13.64
C THR A 105 -11.97 14.21 12.39
N MET A 106 -11.67 12.94 12.06
CA MET A 106 -12.43 12.18 11.07
C MET A 106 -13.89 11.93 11.48
N MET A 107 -14.21 11.91 12.78
CA MET A 107 -15.55 11.65 13.30
C MET A 107 -16.50 12.85 13.26
N VAL A 108 -15.99 14.09 13.20
CA VAL A 108 -16.84 15.29 13.26
C VAL A 108 -17.45 15.63 11.89
N ASN A 109 -16.73 15.41 10.79
CA ASN A 109 -17.15 15.83 9.46
C ASN A 109 -18.21 14.93 8.78
N THR A 110 -18.48 13.73 9.32
CA THR A 110 -19.58 12.88 8.84
C THR A 110 -20.96 13.36 9.31
N SER A 111 -21.00 14.33 10.24
CA SER A 111 -22.23 14.86 10.85
C SER A 111 -22.81 16.09 10.14
N THR A 112 -22.11 16.63 9.13
CA THR A 112 -22.51 17.86 8.44
C THR A 112 -22.30 17.76 6.93
N ALA A 113 -23.08 16.89 6.28
CA ALA A 113 -23.37 17.02 4.87
C ALA A 113 -24.83 17.49 4.74
N GLU A 114 -25.01 18.78 4.46
CA GLU A 114 -26.32 19.35 4.15
C GLU A 114 -26.90 18.69 2.89
N THR A 115 -28.15 18.30 3.01
CA THR A 115 -29.01 17.73 1.98
C THR A 115 -29.05 18.60 0.73
N SER A 116 -28.58 18.06 -0.40
CA SER A 116 -29.10 18.43 -1.71
C SER A 116 -29.24 17.17 -2.58
N ASP A 117 -30.45 17.02 -3.13
CA ASP A 117 -30.99 15.82 -3.74
C ASP A 117 -30.15 15.23 -4.88
N ILE A 118 -29.55 14.05 -4.68
CA ILE A 118 -29.32 13.04 -5.72
C ILE A 118 -29.50 11.65 -5.11
N THR A 119 -30.53 10.93 -5.56
CA THR A 119 -30.78 9.53 -5.24
C THR A 119 -29.71 8.62 -5.85
N ASN A 120 -28.67 8.31 -5.09
CA ASN A 120 -27.85 7.12 -5.29
C ASN A 120 -27.81 6.35 -3.98
N VAL A 121 -28.28 5.10 -4.01
CA VAL A 121 -28.25 4.18 -2.87
C VAL A 121 -26.80 3.76 -2.63
N ALA A 122 -26.02 4.64 -2.00
CA ALA A 122 -24.81 4.25 -1.30
C ALA A 122 -25.27 3.69 0.04
N GLU A 123 -25.04 2.40 0.28
CA GLU A 123 -25.19 1.81 1.61
C GLU A 123 -24.23 2.51 2.57
N THR A 124 -24.72 3.51 3.29
CA THR A 124 -24.01 4.15 4.39
C THR A 124 -23.95 3.16 5.55
N TYR A 125 -22.77 2.58 5.80
CA TYR A 125 -22.50 1.86 7.03
C TYR A 125 -22.36 2.89 8.15
N ASP A 126 -23.47 3.15 8.86
CA ASP A 126 -23.52 4.05 10.00
C ASP A 126 -23.02 3.33 11.27
N ASP A 127 -21.75 2.93 11.27
CA ASP A 127 -21.10 2.42 12.47
C ASP A 127 -20.85 3.58 13.43
N SER A 128 -21.29 3.45 14.69
CA SER A 128 -21.02 4.48 15.69
C SER A 128 -19.51 4.64 15.93
N SER A 129 -19.08 5.84 16.34
CA SER A 129 -17.69 6.15 16.71
C SER A 129 -17.06 5.11 17.65
N GLN A 130 -17.85 4.60 18.61
CA GLN A 130 -17.41 3.58 19.56
C GLN A 130 -17.12 2.23 18.88
N MET A 131 -17.89 1.86 17.85
CA MET A 131 -17.68 0.63 17.10
C MET A 131 -16.42 0.71 16.25
N ILE A 132 -16.16 1.87 15.63
CA ILE A 132 -14.93 2.14 14.87
C ILE A 132 -13.71 2.04 15.80
N GLU A 133 -13.73 2.75 16.94
CA GLU A 133 -12.64 2.70 17.92
C GLU A 133 -12.38 1.27 18.43
N ALA A 134 -13.44 0.52 18.74
CA ALA A 134 -13.32 -0.87 19.19
C ALA A 134 -12.74 -1.79 18.11
N ARG A 135 -13.04 -1.54 16.83
CA ARG A 135 -12.49 -2.31 15.70
C ARG A 135 -11.01 -1.98 15.46
N VAL A 136 -10.66 -0.68 15.41
CA VAL A 136 -9.28 -0.22 15.22
C VAL A 136 -8.39 -0.71 16.36
N THR A 137 -8.85 -0.61 17.61
CA THR A 137 -8.11 -1.09 18.79
C THR A 137 -7.82 -2.59 18.71
N ARG A 138 -8.81 -3.40 18.31
CA ARG A 138 -8.62 -4.84 18.12
C ARG A 138 -7.64 -5.17 17.00
N ALA A 139 -7.67 -4.42 15.90
CA ALA A 139 -6.73 -4.60 14.80
C ALA A 139 -5.29 -4.29 15.23
N ILE A 140 -5.06 -3.18 15.94
CA ILE A 140 -3.73 -2.82 16.47
C ILE A 140 -3.23 -3.90 17.45
N ALA A 141 -4.07 -4.35 18.38
CA ALA A 141 -3.70 -5.39 19.33
C ALA A 141 -3.29 -6.71 18.64
N ALA A 142 -4.02 -7.11 17.59
CA ALA A 142 -3.70 -8.30 16.81
C ALA A 142 -2.35 -8.18 16.10
N VAL A 143 -2.07 -7.03 15.48
CA VAL A 143 -0.77 -6.74 14.85
C VAL A 143 0.36 -6.80 15.88
N CYS A 144 0.21 -6.12 17.02
CA CYS A 144 1.23 -6.13 18.07
C CYS A 144 1.51 -7.54 18.60
N ALA A 145 0.46 -8.35 18.79
CA ALA A 145 0.61 -9.74 19.21
C ALA A 145 1.37 -10.58 18.18
N ALA A 146 1.05 -10.44 16.90
CA ALA A 146 1.76 -11.14 15.82
C ALA A 146 3.24 -10.73 15.74
N THR A 147 3.54 -9.43 15.84
CA THR A 147 4.92 -8.92 15.86
C THR A 147 5.71 -9.44 17.06
N ALA A 148 5.10 -9.46 18.25
CA ALA A 148 5.76 -9.98 19.45
C ALA A 148 6.05 -11.49 19.35
N GLU A 149 5.18 -12.26 18.71
CA GLU A 149 5.38 -13.69 18.46
C GLU A 149 6.53 -13.95 17.47
N ILE A 150 6.63 -13.16 16.39
CA ILE A 150 7.74 -13.22 15.45
C ILE A 150 9.07 -12.88 16.15
N ALA A 151 9.08 -11.83 16.98
CA ALA A 151 10.28 -11.43 17.73
C ALA A 151 10.76 -12.50 18.71
N LYS A 152 9.85 -13.27 19.33
CA LYS A 152 10.22 -14.41 20.19
C LYS A 152 10.87 -15.53 19.39
N ARG A 153 10.29 -15.90 18.25
CA ARG A 153 10.82 -16.96 17.38
C ARG A 153 12.22 -16.65 16.88
N HIS A 154 12.55 -15.38 16.62
CA HIS A 154 13.89 -14.97 16.22
C HIS A 154 14.92 -14.97 17.38
N ASN A 155 14.48 -14.84 18.63
CA ASN A 155 15.38 -14.91 19.79
C ASN A 155 15.72 -16.35 20.21
N ASP A 156 14.89 -17.34 19.86
CA ASP A 156 15.18 -18.75 20.14
C ASP A 156 16.28 -19.33 19.23
N ASP A 157 16.59 -18.68 18.10
CA ASP A 157 17.62 -19.12 17.13
C ASP A 157 19.01 -18.48 17.34
N ASN A 158 19.15 -17.50 18.25
CA ASN A 158 20.42 -16.79 18.46
C ASN A 158 20.87 -16.82 19.93
N SER A 159 21.65 -17.83 20.28
CA SER A 159 22.20 -18.03 21.62
C SER A 159 23.46 -17.20 21.89
N ASP A 160 23.46 -15.91 21.57
CA ASP A 160 24.54 -15.01 21.98
C ASP A 160 24.00 -13.80 22.76
N ALA A 161 24.51 -13.71 23.98
CA ALA A 161 24.02 -12.90 25.08
C ALA A 161 24.24 -11.40 24.86
N ASN A 162 23.14 -10.67 24.63
CA ASN A 162 22.85 -9.35 25.22
C ASN A 162 21.43 -8.86 24.83
N SER A 163 20.42 -9.72 24.96
CA SER A 163 19.03 -9.29 24.76
C SER A 163 18.45 -8.72 26.05
N VAL A 164 17.94 -7.49 25.96
CA VAL A 164 17.10 -6.88 26.99
C VAL A 164 15.96 -7.84 27.29
N GLN A 165 15.88 -8.34 28.53
CA GLN A 165 14.80 -9.20 28.98
C GLN A 165 13.47 -8.46 28.86
N LEU A 166 12.71 -8.72 27.80
CA LEU A 166 11.29 -8.38 27.74
C LEU A 166 10.52 -9.43 28.54
N SER A 167 10.66 -9.36 29.87
CA SER A 167 9.98 -10.26 30.79
C SER A 167 8.46 -10.06 30.71
N SER A 168 7.78 -11.11 30.23
CA SER A 168 6.40 -11.48 30.59
C SER A 168 5.39 -10.34 30.77
N VAL A 169 5.10 -9.57 29.71
CA VAL A 169 3.85 -8.79 29.67
C VAL A 169 2.74 -9.72 29.18
N LYS A 170 1.79 -10.06 30.07
CA LYS A 170 0.48 -10.59 29.66
C LYS A 170 -0.24 -9.44 28.96
N VAL A 171 -0.08 -9.36 27.64
CA VAL A 171 -0.67 -8.31 26.82
C VAL A 171 -2.15 -8.61 26.63
N THR A 172 -3.00 -8.13 27.53
CA THR A 172 -4.46 -8.07 27.33
C THR A 172 -4.94 -6.69 26.85
N SER A 173 -4.02 -5.73 26.77
CA SER A 173 -4.20 -4.43 26.14
C SER A 173 -2.80 -3.79 26.01
N VAL A 174 -2.22 -3.78 24.81
CA VAL A 174 -1.12 -2.84 24.56
C VAL A 174 -1.79 -1.47 24.53
N ASP A 175 -1.47 -0.63 25.50
CA ASP A 175 -1.89 0.76 25.48
C ASP A 175 -1.35 1.41 24.19
N VAL A 176 -2.18 2.17 23.48
CA VAL A 176 -1.78 2.86 22.25
C VAL A 176 -0.50 3.67 22.51
N ASP A 177 -0.38 4.23 23.71
CA ASP A 177 0.80 4.97 24.20
C ASP A 177 2.08 4.12 24.23
N THR A 178 1.97 2.81 24.49
CA THR A 178 3.12 1.89 24.46
C THR A 178 3.58 1.62 23.02
N VAL A 179 2.65 1.52 22.07
CA VAL A 179 2.98 1.38 20.64
C VAL A 179 3.67 2.65 20.11
N MET A 180 3.17 3.82 20.51
CA MET A 180 3.75 5.13 20.17
C MET A 180 5.13 5.39 20.81
N THR A 181 5.39 4.77 21.97
CA THR A 181 6.70 4.85 22.63
C THR A 181 7.75 3.93 22.00
N ILE A 182 7.36 2.70 21.60
CA ILE A 182 8.24 1.78 20.85
C ILE A 182 8.59 2.36 19.48
N ASP A 183 7.62 3.01 18.85
CA ASP A 183 7.77 3.80 17.62
C ASP A 183 8.92 4.82 17.71
N SER A 184 8.90 5.67 18.73
CA SER A 184 9.88 6.76 18.89
C SER A 184 11.33 6.28 19.08
N ALA A 185 11.54 5.01 19.46
CA ALA A 185 12.85 4.44 19.74
C ALA A 185 13.54 3.79 18.52
N TYR A 186 12.82 3.54 17.42
CA TYR A 186 13.36 2.89 16.21
C TYR A 186 13.69 3.86 15.06
N ASP A 187 13.63 5.17 15.32
CA ASP A 187 13.48 6.19 14.28
C ASP A 187 14.79 6.80 13.75
N ASN A 188 15.85 6.00 13.64
CA ASN A 188 17.15 6.45 13.10
C ASN A 188 17.51 5.93 11.70
N ASP A 189 16.69 5.07 11.07
CA ASP A 189 17.09 4.42 9.80
C ASP A 189 16.24 4.80 8.57
N TYR A 190 15.04 5.36 8.75
CA TYR A 190 14.14 5.71 7.62
C TYR A 190 14.25 7.17 7.16
N ALA A 191 15.13 7.96 7.77
CA ALA A 191 15.25 9.40 7.51
C ALA A 191 16.07 9.77 6.25
N GLU A 192 16.78 8.82 5.63
CA GLU A 192 17.83 9.15 4.66
C GLU A 192 17.36 9.18 3.18
N TYR A 193 16.14 8.73 2.85
CA TYR A 193 15.68 8.71 1.45
C TYR A 193 14.92 9.98 0.97
N SER A 194 14.88 11.03 1.79
CA SER A 194 14.09 12.24 1.52
C SER A 194 14.94 13.42 1.03
N ILE A 195 15.53 13.33 -0.17
CA ILE A 195 15.89 14.53 -0.94
C ILE A 195 15.77 14.20 -2.43
N ASN A 196 14.57 14.35 -2.99
CA ASN A 196 14.32 14.80 -4.38
C ASN A 196 12.88 14.50 -4.82
N SER A 197 11.91 15.23 -4.27
CA SER A 197 10.51 15.22 -4.72
C SER A 197 10.29 16.00 -6.02
N ASN A 198 11.16 15.80 -7.02
CA ASN A 198 10.95 16.37 -8.36
C ASN A 198 10.02 15.40 -9.13
N PRO A 199 8.81 15.80 -9.53
CA PRO A 199 7.89 14.94 -10.29
C PRO A 199 8.53 14.38 -11.57
N ASN A 200 9.53 15.07 -12.13
CA ASN A 200 10.29 14.56 -13.27
C ASN A 200 11.14 13.34 -12.93
N ILE A 201 11.58 13.15 -11.68
CA ILE A 201 12.44 12.02 -11.30
C ILE A 201 11.71 10.69 -11.45
N LYS A 202 10.45 10.63 -11.03
CA LYS A 202 9.62 9.41 -11.15
C LYS A 202 9.48 8.98 -12.59
N LYS A 203 9.11 9.93 -13.45
CA LYS A 203 9.04 9.72 -14.90
C LYS A 203 10.39 9.32 -15.50
N LEU A 204 11.46 10.02 -15.16
CA LEU A 204 12.81 9.71 -15.66
C LEU A 204 13.25 8.31 -15.25
N GLY A 205 12.99 7.91 -14.00
CA GLY A 205 13.30 6.58 -13.49
C GLY A 205 12.57 5.48 -14.26
N LEU A 206 11.24 5.55 -14.34
CA LEU A 206 10.50 4.48 -15.02
C LEU A 206 10.81 4.46 -16.53
N THR A 207 10.86 5.61 -17.20
CA THR A 207 11.04 5.67 -18.67
C THR A 207 12.44 5.35 -19.14
N ARG A 208 13.41 5.29 -18.23
CA ARG A 208 14.76 4.82 -18.52
C ARG A 208 14.83 3.31 -18.75
N LEU A 209 13.82 2.56 -18.31
CA LEU A 209 13.67 1.16 -18.68
C LEU A 209 13.62 1.00 -20.21
N GLN A 210 14.32 -0.01 -20.71
CA GLN A 210 14.10 -0.50 -22.06
C GLN A 210 12.84 -1.36 -22.12
N ARG A 211 12.49 -2.02 -21.02
CA ARG A 211 11.26 -2.81 -20.92
C ARG A 211 10.69 -2.87 -19.51
N LEU A 212 9.37 -2.76 -19.42
CA LEU A 212 8.56 -3.06 -18.26
C LEU A 212 7.70 -4.29 -18.59
N VAL A 213 7.91 -5.40 -17.90
CA VAL A 213 7.16 -6.65 -18.09
C VAL A 213 6.24 -6.84 -16.89
N LEU A 214 4.94 -6.90 -17.14
CA LEU A 214 3.88 -7.02 -16.14
C LEU A 214 3.24 -8.41 -16.24
N ILE A 215 3.45 -9.24 -15.23
CA ILE A 215 2.95 -10.62 -15.21
C ILE A 215 1.90 -10.75 -14.11
N GLY A 216 0.77 -11.36 -14.40
CA GLY A 216 -0.20 -11.79 -13.41
C GLY A 216 -1.31 -12.64 -14.02
N GLY A 217 -2.35 -12.93 -13.25
CA GLY A 217 -3.41 -13.81 -13.74
C GLY A 217 -4.60 -13.97 -12.82
N PRO A 218 -5.72 -14.48 -13.36
CA PRO A 218 -7.00 -14.52 -12.66
C PRO A 218 -7.04 -15.42 -11.43
N ASP A 219 -6.20 -16.44 -11.39
CA ASP A 219 -6.17 -17.45 -10.33
C ASP A 219 -5.14 -17.17 -9.23
N ASP A 220 -4.55 -15.96 -9.20
CA ASP A 220 -3.53 -15.57 -8.21
C ASP A 220 -4.03 -15.77 -6.77
N GLY A 221 -5.25 -15.31 -6.47
CA GLY A 221 -5.92 -15.55 -5.18
C GLY A 221 -5.43 -14.70 -4.00
N VAL A 222 -4.38 -13.88 -4.16
CA VAL A 222 -3.84 -12.98 -3.12
C VAL A 222 -3.94 -11.53 -3.56
N ILE A 223 -3.53 -11.19 -4.79
CA ILE A 223 -3.66 -9.84 -5.33
C ILE A 223 -5.13 -9.60 -5.72
N SER A 224 -5.70 -8.50 -5.24
CA SER A 224 -7.11 -8.17 -5.43
C SER A 224 -7.31 -6.68 -5.71
N PRO A 225 -7.86 -6.30 -6.87
CA PRO A 225 -8.11 -7.18 -8.02
C PRO A 225 -6.80 -7.74 -8.58
N TRP A 226 -6.78 -8.96 -9.11
CA TRP A 226 -5.55 -9.56 -9.67
C TRP A 226 -4.96 -8.70 -10.79
N GLN A 227 -5.80 -7.99 -11.55
CA GLN A 227 -5.40 -7.04 -12.60
C GLN A 227 -4.58 -5.86 -12.07
N SER A 228 -4.48 -5.68 -10.75
CA SER A 228 -3.53 -4.77 -10.14
C SER A 228 -2.08 -5.10 -10.53
N SER A 229 -1.77 -6.36 -10.88
CA SER A 229 -0.50 -6.75 -11.50
C SER A 229 -0.19 -6.04 -12.83
N GLN A 230 -1.23 -5.50 -13.46
CA GLN A 230 -1.22 -4.77 -14.71
C GLN A 230 -1.81 -3.35 -14.51
N PHE A 231 -1.54 -2.75 -13.34
CA PHE A 231 -1.93 -1.38 -12.96
C PHE A 231 -3.43 -1.06 -12.94
N ALA A 232 -4.32 -2.04 -13.11
CA ALA A 232 -5.76 -1.80 -12.99
C ALA A 232 -6.18 -1.56 -11.54
N VAL A 233 -7.26 -0.80 -11.35
CA VAL A 233 -7.86 -0.51 -10.05
C VAL A 233 -9.36 -0.75 -10.08
N LEU A 234 -10.01 -0.65 -8.92
CA LEU A 234 -11.46 -0.54 -8.85
C LEU A 234 -11.84 0.95 -8.77
N ASP A 235 -13.01 1.31 -9.31
CA ASP A 235 -13.64 2.59 -9.02
C ASP A 235 -14.55 2.50 -7.76
N SER A 236 -15.12 3.63 -7.35
CA SER A 236 -15.96 3.71 -6.15
C SER A 236 -17.21 2.80 -6.20
N SER A 237 -17.68 2.46 -7.40
CA SER A 237 -18.76 1.49 -7.59
C SER A 237 -18.30 0.03 -7.42
N GLY A 238 -16.99 -0.20 -7.45
CA GLY A 238 -16.37 -1.53 -7.45
C GLY A 238 -16.16 -2.09 -8.86
N LYS A 239 -16.34 -1.29 -9.90
CA LYS A 239 -16.05 -1.69 -11.28
C LYS A 239 -14.56 -1.61 -11.54
N LEU A 240 -14.04 -2.58 -12.29
CA LEU A 240 -12.65 -2.58 -12.72
C LEU A 240 -12.39 -1.46 -13.74
N VAL A 241 -11.33 -0.69 -13.49
CA VAL A 241 -10.77 0.33 -14.38
C VAL A 241 -9.39 -0.16 -14.85
N PRO A 242 -9.26 -0.61 -16.10
CA PRO A 242 -7.97 -1.01 -16.69
C PRO A 242 -6.96 0.15 -16.70
N MET A 243 -5.65 -0.16 -16.72
CA MET A 243 -4.57 0.84 -16.78
C MET A 243 -4.83 1.94 -17.82
N ARG A 244 -5.18 1.56 -19.05
CA ARG A 244 -5.38 2.49 -20.18
C ARG A 244 -6.62 3.39 -20.06
N GLU A 245 -7.49 3.10 -19.08
CA GLU A 245 -8.68 3.86 -18.74
C GLU A 245 -8.49 4.73 -17.47
N ARG A 246 -7.37 4.58 -16.74
CA ARG A 246 -7.00 5.43 -15.58
C ARG A 246 -6.57 6.83 -16.03
N ARG A 247 -7.53 7.62 -16.51
CA ARG A 247 -7.38 9.01 -16.98
C ARG A 247 -7.65 10.01 -15.86
N GLN A 248 -7.34 11.29 -16.13
CA GLN A 248 -7.55 12.47 -15.25
C GLN A 248 -7.00 12.31 -13.82
N ASP A 249 -5.89 13.00 -13.53
CA ASP A 249 -5.26 13.01 -12.20
C ASP A 249 -4.87 11.61 -11.68
N ASP A 250 -4.47 10.74 -12.61
CA ASP A 250 -4.04 9.35 -12.36
C ASP A 250 -2.82 8.97 -13.23
N ILE A 251 -2.27 7.78 -13.00
CA ILE A 251 -0.99 7.29 -13.55
C ILE A 251 -0.91 7.19 -15.08
N TYR A 252 -2.06 7.07 -15.76
CA TYR A 252 -2.17 6.95 -17.21
C TYR A 252 -2.84 8.18 -17.85
N SER A 253 -2.89 9.30 -17.10
CA SER A 253 -3.33 10.59 -17.62
C SER A 253 -2.37 11.17 -18.65
N ASP A 254 -2.80 12.19 -19.39
CA ASP A 254 -1.99 12.84 -20.45
C ASP A 254 -0.73 13.52 -19.91
N ASN A 255 -0.74 13.90 -18.62
CA ASN A 255 0.44 14.41 -17.92
C ASN A 255 1.50 13.31 -17.70
N ASP A 256 1.10 12.04 -17.85
CA ASP A 256 1.94 10.85 -17.81
C ASP A 256 2.94 10.91 -16.65
N PRO A 257 2.41 10.93 -15.40
CA PRO A 257 3.11 11.46 -14.24
C PRO A 257 4.28 10.58 -13.79
N ILE A 258 4.30 9.31 -14.20
CA ILE A 258 5.42 8.38 -13.99
C ILE A 258 5.99 7.84 -15.30
N GLY A 259 5.47 8.20 -16.47
CA GLY A 259 5.99 7.70 -17.75
C GLY A 259 5.41 6.36 -18.22
N LEU A 260 4.36 5.88 -17.58
CA LEU A 260 3.69 4.62 -17.93
C LEU A 260 3.05 4.69 -19.32
N HIS A 261 2.40 5.81 -19.66
CA HIS A 261 1.83 6.04 -20.99
C HIS A 261 2.92 6.10 -22.06
N GLN A 262 4.07 6.70 -21.76
CA GLN A 262 5.22 6.69 -22.67
C GLN A 262 5.77 5.27 -22.89
N LEU A 263 5.89 4.43 -21.85
CA LEU A 263 6.35 3.04 -22.03
C LEU A 263 5.39 2.22 -22.88
N ASP A 264 4.08 2.36 -22.66
CA ASP A 264 3.05 1.66 -23.44
C ASP A 264 3.06 2.10 -24.91
N THR A 265 3.01 3.40 -25.18
CA THR A 265 2.97 3.95 -26.55
C THR A 265 4.28 3.79 -27.33
N THR A 266 5.37 3.39 -26.68
CA THR A 266 6.66 3.08 -27.33
C THR A 266 6.98 1.59 -27.38
N ASP A 267 5.98 0.72 -27.17
CA ASP A 267 6.11 -0.75 -27.20
C ASP A 267 7.17 -1.29 -26.21
N ARG A 268 7.39 -0.57 -25.10
CA ARG A 268 8.31 -0.95 -24.02
C ARG A 268 7.59 -1.52 -22.80
N LEU A 269 6.27 -1.49 -22.75
CA LEU A 269 5.45 -2.17 -21.76
C LEU A 269 4.91 -3.48 -22.35
N VAL A 270 5.07 -4.59 -21.64
CA VAL A 270 4.58 -5.91 -22.06
C VAL A 270 3.74 -6.52 -20.94
N GLU A 271 2.54 -7.01 -21.28
CA GLU A 271 1.62 -7.66 -20.34
C GLU A 271 1.52 -9.16 -20.63
N TYR A 272 1.72 -9.99 -19.60
CA TYR A 272 1.42 -11.42 -19.62
C TYR A 272 0.29 -11.72 -18.65
N THR A 273 -0.81 -12.26 -19.19
CA THR A 273 -1.93 -12.78 -18.40
C THR A 273 -1.91 -14.30 -18.46
N VAL A 274 -1.58 -14.95 -17.33
CA VAL A 274 -1.41 -16.41 -17.25
C VAL A 274 -2.47 -17.01 -16.33
N PRO A 275 -3.45 -17.76 -16.85
CA PRO A 275 -4.43 -18.45 -16.01
C PRO A 275 -3.82 -19.70 -15.35
N GLY A 276 -4.44 -20.14 -14.25
CA GLY A 276 -4.12 -21.38 -13.55
C GLY A 276 -2.85 -21.33 -12.69
N VAL A 277 -2.40 -20.14 -12.28
CA VAL A 277 -1.21 -19.96 -11.44
C VAL A 277 -1.62 -19.26 -10.16
N ASN A 278 -1.45 -19.94 -9.01
CA ASN A 278 -1.70 -19.34 -7.70
C ASN A 278 -0.55 -18.40 -7.31
N HIS A 279 -0.80 -17.46 -6.40
CA HIS A 279 0.17 -16.43 -6.00
C HIS A 279 1.54 -17.00 -5.58
N HIS A 280 1.53 -18.13 -4.87
CA HIS A 280 2.75 -18.76 -4.38
C HIS A 280 3.52 -19.51 -5.47
N GLU A 281 2.95 -19.68 -6.66
CA GLU A 281 3.52 -20.49 -7.74
C GLU A 281 4.24 -19.66 -8.80
N TRP A 282 3.98 -18.35 -8.90
CA TRP A 282 4.52 -17.49 -9.96
C TRP A 282 6.02 -17.62 -10.18
N HIS A 283 6.79 -17.72 -9.10
CA HIS A 283 8.25 -17.71 -9.13
C HIS A 283 8.88 -19.09 -9.39
N HIS A 284 8.10 -20.18 -9.37
CA HIS A 284 8.58 -21.54 -9.61
C HIS A 284 7.75 -22.31 -10.66
N ASN A 285 6.79 -21.64 -11.31
CA ASN A 285 5.99 -22.22 -12.38
C ASN A 285 6.81 -22.23 -13.68
N GLU A 286 7.09 -23.43 -14.21
CA GLU A 286 7.95 -23.60 -15.40
C GLU A 286 7.43 -22.85 -16.62
N LYS A 287 6.11 -22.82 -16.82
CA LYS A 287 5.49 -22.10 -17.94
C LYS A 287 5.76 -20.60 -17.82
N VAL A 288 5.53 -20.02 -16.64
CA VAL A 288 5.78 -18.59 -16.38
C VAL A 288 7.27 -18.26 -16.60
N LEU A 289 8.17 -19.07 -16.07
CA LEU A 289 9.61 -18.83 -16.20
C LEU A 289 10.06 -18.85 -17.67
N ARG A 290 9.62 -19.86 -18.43
CA ARG A 290 10.01 -20.03 -19.84
C ARG A 290 9.37 -19.01 -20.78
N GLU A 291 8.08 -18.76 -20.62
CA GLU A 291 7.31 -17.97 -21.58
C GLU A 291 7.29 -16.47 -21.25
N CYS A 292 7.41 -16.11 -19.97
CA CYS A 292 7.21 -14.73 -19.52
C CYS A 292 8.46 -14.05 -18.98
N ILE A 293 9.48 -14.80 -18.55
CA ILE A 293 10.65 -14.25 -17.84
C ILE A 293 11.96 -14.41 -18.61
N ILE A 294 12.34 -15.66 -18.96
CA ILE A 294 13.68 -15.97 -19.50
C ILE A 294 14.03 -15.14 -20.74
N GLY A 295 13.06 -14.90 -21.63
CA GLY A 295 13.27 -14.10 -22.85
C GLY A 295 13.61 -12.62 -22.61
N TRP A 296 13.62 -12.17 -21.35
CA TRP A 296 13.92 -10.79 -20.99
C TRP A 296 15.16 -10.59 -20.11
N LEU A 297 15.89 -11.67 -19.79
CA LEU A 297 17.03 -11.67 -18.84
C LEU A 297 18.42 -11.55 -19.50
N ASP A 298 18.49 -11.05 -20.74
CA ASP A 298 19.74 -10.88 -21.51
C ASP A 298 20.80 -10.00 -20.84
#